data_AF-A0A961H4X2-F1
#
_entry.id   AF-A0A961H4X2-F1
#
_cell.length_a   1.000
_cell.length_b   1.000
_cell.length_c   1.000
_cell.angle_alpha   90.00
_cell.angle_beta   90.00
_cell.angle_gamma   90.00
#
_symmetry.space_group_name_H-M   'P 1'
#
loop_
_entity.id
_entity.type
_entity.pdbx_description
1 polymer ?
#
loop_
_entity_poly.entity_id
_entity_poly.type
_entity_poly.pdbx_seq_one_letter_code
_entity_poly.pdbx_strand_id
1 'polypeptide(L)'
;MAKRSSRLAAGLLAWLLVGLLAWLLLPVTPAAAAPGFSERCEQALPKRDIDALLERTRTATAGTACTLQRVDTDLFRTRITWLRDGVASEALLAPRGCLIEPSFEGPDLAYYAPPSPADACPEGLAALHDFVAGPQEQLVPVLPGQEAEQLEEDRAAPGDSLPMVAALAWLVALVLGLHELRRRRREPQQDPLLRARARRFALAALLLFALALIARWSVVPSLGNWYGPFLPAEGFAARGVELRFGAAPALLQELVRRLSPWTPSTAYALQRLIGALAVPLLMVVVRRLGGSLAASVIAGTLLALAPVAVRLSASSAEHVLAGTLALGVWAVWLRTPTEPGPSPRVLALALMVLAVLSRVDCFPQLILIPLWTLLARPAEDGTLGWAPLRRRLLDAGVFALAWVLLGIYGWFEIVVPSHHPGPPASAVLATLVVLPTQLWTAAFTPPHWISPLTAILAGAGLLTVALERRWGFLLAAVLTWALIFVPLGRNLTHDGLTGARYFVLALPLLALLAGQLGDLLVRVSARLGDGRRRTLAWVASAFVFLLLAVVAAQPGWRHSYTFQAEYRFLAEQLQEHPVDDCTLWFVRPRQNTGEPDLDCCLAPDRSPLTLL
;
A
#
# COMPACT_ATOMS: atom_id res chain seq x y z
N MET A 1 32.03 -13.69 -34.62
CA MET A 1 31.53 -12.56 -33.79
C MET A 1 30.74 -13.00 -32.53
N ALA A 2 29.95 -14.08 -32.54
CA ALA A 2 29.14 -14.51 -31.37
C ALA A 2 29.92 -14.86 -30.08
N LYS A 3 31.17 -15.33 -30.17
CA LYS A 3 32.02 -15.62 -28.99
C LYS A 3 32.46 -14.36 -28.22
N ARG A 4 32.62 -13.21 -28.90
CA ARG A 4 33.07 -11.95 -28.26
C ARG A 4 31.97 -11.28 -27.43
N SER A 5 30.69 -11.35 -27.84
CA SER A 5 29.59 -10.78 -27.04
C SER A 5 29.29 -11.57 -25.76
N SER A 6 29.56 -12.88 -25.75
CA SER A 6 29.34 -13.75 -24.58
C SER A 6 30.29 -13.48 -23.42
N ARG A 7 31.55 -13.11 -23.69
CA ARG A 7 32.54 -12.76 -22.67
C ARG A 7 32.28 -11.39 -22.07
N LEU A 8 31.80 -10.44 -22.88
CA LEU A 8 31.39 -9.12 -22.40
C LEU A 8 30.17 -9.20 -21.47
N ALA A 9 29.16 -10.02 -21.78
CA ALA A 9 27.98 -10.17 -20.94
C ALA A 9 28.29 -10.84 -19.58
N ALA A 10 29.17 -11.86 -19.56
CA ALA A 10 29.59 -12.51 -18.31
C ALA A 10 30.47 -11.60 -17.45
N GLY A 11 31.36 -10.82 -18.07
CA GLY A 11 32.17 -9.81 -17.38
C GLY A 11 31.32 -8.69 -16.78
N LEU A 12 30.31 -8.20 -17.51
CA LEU A 12 29.41 -7.17 -17.02
C LEU A 12 28.58 -7.65 -15.81
N LEU A 13 28.11 -8.91 -15.85
CA LEU A 13 27.34 -9.51 -14.76
C LEU A 13 28.18 -9.69 -13.49
N ALA A 14 29.45 -10.11 -13.64
CA ALA A 14 30.38 -10.25 -12.52
C ALA A 14 30.76 -8.89 -11.91
N TRP A 15 31.02 -7.87 -12.74
CA TRP A 15 31.29 -6.51 -12.28
C TRP A 15 30.07 -5.85 -11.62
N LEU A 16 28.86 -6.11 -12.13
CA LEU A 16 27.62 -5.67 -11.49
C LEU A 16 27.44 -6.33 -10.12
N LEU A 17 27.70 -7.62 -9.99
CA LEU A 17 27.62 -8.35 -8.70
C LEU A 17 28.66 -7.86 -7.69
N VAL A 18 29.90 -7.62 -8.12
CA VAL A 18 30.98 -7.11 -7.26
C VAL A 18 30.72 -5.65 -6.88
N GLY A 19 30.25 -4.82 -7.80
CA GLY A 19 29.82 -3.45 -7.52
C GLY A 19 28.63 -3.40 -6.55
N LEU A 20 27.67 -4.32 -6.67
CA LEU A 20 26.54 -4.46 -5.76
C LEU A 20 27.00 -4.82 -4.34
N LEU A 21 27.92 -5.79 -4.22
CA LEU A 21 28.46 -6.25 -2.94
C LEU A 21 29.33 -5.19 -2.27
N ALA A 22 30.19 -4.49 -3.02
CA ALA A 22 31.00 -3.40 -2.50
C ALA A 22 30.16 -2.19 -2.07
N TRP A 23 29.02 -1.95 -2.73
CA TRP A 23 28.14 -0.82 -2.43
C TRP A 23 27.12 -1.11 -1.30
N LEU A 24 26.65 -2.35 -1.16
CA LEU A 24 25.85 -2.82 -0.01
C LEU A 24 26.64 -2.83 1.31
N LEU A 25 27.98 -2.82 1.24
CA LEU A 25 28.88 -2.81 2.39
C LEU A 25 29.41 -1.40 2.73
N LEU A 26 29.02 -0.36 1.98
CA LEU A 26 29.32 1.02 2.35
C LEU A 26 28.37 1.45 3.48
N PRO A 27 28.87 1.84 4.67
CA PRO A 27 28.03 2.37 5.71
C PRO A 27 27.44 3.70 5.24
N VAL A 28 26.13 3.71 5.00
CA VAL A 28 25.38 4.95 4.81
C VAL A 28 25.27 5.57 6.19
N THR A 29 26.02 6.64 6.41
CA THR A 29 25.84 7.48 7.59
C THR A 29 24.39 7.96 7.64
N PRO A 30 23.68 7.79 8.76
CA PRO A 30 22.33 8.32 8.92
C PRO A 30 22.35 9.82 8.67
N ALA A 31 21.29 10.35 8.06
CA ALA A 31 21.06 11.79 8.05
C ALA A 31 21.01 12.26 9.51
N ALA A 32 21.94 13.14 9.87
CA ALA A 32 22.01 13.69 11.22
C ALA A 32 20.67 14.31 11.59
N ALA A 33 20.18 13.96 12.78
CA ALA A 33 18.99 14.53 13.37
C ALA A 33 19.07 16.07 13.34
N ALA A 34 17.95 16.72 13.06
CA ALA A 34 17.84 18.15 13.29
C ALA A 34 18.10 18.42 14.78
N PRO A 35 18.89 19.45 15.13
CA PRO A 35 19.26 19.72 16.51
C PRO A 35 18.01 19.94 17.39
N GLY A 36 17.93 19.24 18.52
CA GLY A 36 16.97 19.51 19.61
C GLY A 36 15.79 18.54 19.81
N PHE A 37 15.48 17.63 18.86
CA PHE A 37 14.34 16.71 18.97
C PHE A 37 14.77 15.23 19.10
N SER A 38 14.06 14.47 19.93
CA SER A 38 14.21 13.01 20.08
C SER A 38 13.73 12.26 18.82
N GLU A 39 14.39 11.14 18.49
CA GLU A 39 14.06 10.28 17.35
C GLU A 39 12.74 9.50 17.51
N ARG A 40 12.12 9.52 18.70
CA ARG A 40 11.00 8.64 19.07
C ARG A 40 9.62 9.31 19.11
N CYS A 41 9.53 10.58 18.75
CA CYS A 41 8.27 11.30 18.82
C CYS A 41 7.56 11.34 17.47
N GLU A 42 6.26 11.02 17.47
CA GLU A 42 5.45 10.91 16.26
C GLU A 42 4.15 11.74 16.32
N GLN A 43 3.90 12.47 17.42
CA GLN A 43 2.67 13.25 17.63
C GLN A 43 2.83 14.73 17.26
N ALA A 44 2.01 15.20 16.32
CA ALA A 44 1.88 16.61 15.97
C ALA A 44 0.88 17.32 16.90
N LEU A 45 1.09 18.63 17.09
CA LEU A 45 0.08 19.48 17.72
C LEU A 45 -1.17 19.56 16.81
N PRO A 46 -2.39 19.36 17.35
CA PRO A 46 -3.61 19.55 16.58
C PRO A 46 -3.66 20.95 15.96
N LYS A 47 -4.19 21.08 14.75
CA LYS A 47 -4.30 22.37 14.05
C LYS A 47 -5.00 23.43 14.90
N ARG A 48 -6.04 23.07 15.66
CA ARG A 48 -6.74 23.99 16.58
C ARG A 48 -5.78 24.59 17.61
N ASP A 49 -4.88 23.79 18.13
CA ASP A 49 -3.96 24.18 19.18
C ASP A 49 -2.80 24.98 18.58
N ILE A 50 -2.39 24.68 17.34
CA ILE A 50 -1.50 25.54 16.53
C ILE A 50 -2.17 26.89 16.23
N ASP A 51 -3.44 26.91 15.84
CA ASP A 51 -4.19 28.13 15.54
C ASP A 51 -4.39 28.96 16.82
N ALA A 52 -4.66 28.32 17.96
CA ALA A 52 -4.74 28.97 19.26
C ALA A 52 -3.37 29.53 19.70
N LEU A 53 -2.29 28.79 19.48
CA LEU A 53 -0.92 29.23 19.72
C LEU A 53 -0.57 30.42 18.81
N LEU A 54 -0.91 30.34 17.51
CA LEU A 54 -0.70 31.41 16.54
C LEU A 54 -1.46 32.66 16.92
N GLU A 55 -2.73 32.53 17.30
CA GLU A 55 -3.54 33.66 17.73
C GLU A 55 -2.96 34.28 18.99
N ARG A 56 -2.69 33.48 20.03
CA ARG A 56 -2.09 33.98 21.28
C ARG A 56 -0.75 34.67 21.07
N THR A 57 0.15 34.07 20.29
CA THR A 57 1.47 34.64 20.01
C THR A 57 1.39 35.89 19.14
N ARG A 58 0.46 35.96 18.16
CA ARG A 58 0.20 37.18 17.38
C ARG A 58 -0.42 38.28 18.23
N THR A 59 -1.42 37.98 19.05
CA THR A 59 -2.04 38.97 19.95
C THR A 59 -1.02 39.50 20.96
N ALA A 60 -0.19 38.63 21.55
CA ALA A 60 0.82 39.03 22.53
C ALA A 60 1.95 39.88 21.94
N THR A 61 2.27 39.68 20.65
CA THR A 61 3.31 40.45 19.95
C THR A 61 2.76 41.66 19.19
N ALA A 62 1.43 41.81 19.09
CA ALA A 62 0.78 42.92 18.42
C ALA A 62 1.14 44.26 19.09
N GLY A 63 1.77 45.16 18.34
CA GLY A 63 2.22 46.47 18.84
C GLY A 63 3.61 46.48 19.50
N THR A 64 4.34 45.35 19.48
CA THR A 64 5.73 45.26 19.95
C THR A 64 6.74 45.32 18.79
N ALA A 65 8.04 45.46 19.09
CA ALA A 65 9.12 45.40 18.09
C ALA A 65 9.41 43.97 17.60
N CYS A 66 8.83 42.96 18.25
CA CYS A 66 8.94 41.56 17.88
C CYS A 66 7.73 41.15 17.04
N THR A 67 7.94 40.55 15.88
CA THR A 67 6.87 40.10 14.99
C THR A 67 6.97 38.60 14.76
N LEU A 68 5.86 37.88 14.90
CA LEU A 68 5.80 36.47 14.51
C LEU A 68 5.95 36.36 12.99
N GLN A 69 7.07 35.81 12.52
CA GLN A 69 7.37 35.70 11.10
C GLN A 69 6.83 34.40 10.52
N ARG A 70 7.09 33.28 11.22
CA ARG A 70 6.85 31.95 10.68
C ARG A 70 6.59 30.96 11.80
N VAL A 71 5.63 30.07 11.59
CA VAL A 71 5.49 28.84 12.37
C VAL A 71 5.54 27.70 11.38
N ASP A 72 6.65 26.97 11.40
CA ASP A 72 6.84 25.79 10.59
C ASP A 72 6.49 24.56 11.39
N THR A 73 5.49 23.84 10.91
CA THR A 73 5.18 22.50 11.39
C THR A 73 5.65 21.50 10.33
N ASP A 74 6.67 20.73 10.68
CA ASP A 74 7.14 19.61 9.86
C ASP A 74 7.02 18.34 10.70
N LEU A 75 6.07 17.49 10.33
CA LEU A 75 5.64 16.34 11.12
C LEU A 75 5.22 16.75 12.55
N PHE A 76 5.90 16.21 13.57
CA PHE A 76 5.67 16.40 15.01
C PHE A 76 6.52 17.53 15.62
N ARG A 77 7.16 18.36 14.78
CA ARG A 77 8.11 19.38 15.21
C ARG A 77 7.56 20.75 14.85
N THR A 78 7.35 21.59 15.86
CA THR A 78 6.92 22.97 15.65
C THR A 78 8.10 23.89 15.88
N ARG A 79 8.51 24.61 14.83
CA ARG A 79 9.49 25.71 14.91
C ARG A 79 8.73 27.03 14.84
N ILE A 80 9.00 27.90 15.80
CA ILE A 80 8.36 29.19 15.93
C ILE A 80 9.45 30.23 15.77
N THR A 81 9.35 31.05 14.72
CA THR A 81 10.33 32.08 14.39
C THR A 81 9.71 33.45 14.57
N TRP A 82 10.32 34.26 15.43
CA TRP A 82 10.04 35.68 15.55
C TRP A 82 11.17 36.52 14.98
N LEU A 83 10.84 37.71 14.51
CA LEU A 83 11.78 38.68 13.95
C LEU A 83 11.72 39.98 14.75
N ARG A 84 12.88 40.46 15.21
CA ARG A 84 13.05 41.79 15.81
C ARG A 84 14.31 42.44 15.24
N ASP A 85 14.19 43.67 14.74
CA ASP A 85 15.32 44.43 14.17
C ASP A 85 16.15 43.67 13.11
N GLY A 86 15.49 42.80 12.34
CA GLY A 86 16.12 41.97 11.30
C GLY A 86 16.81 40.69 11.81
N VAL A 87 16.80 40.43 13.12
CA VAL A 87 17.36 39.22 13.74
C VAL A 87 16.24 38.22 14.02
N ALA A 88 16.37 37.01 13.47
CA ALA A 88 15.43 35.92 13.67
C ALA A 88 15.76 35.14 14.95
N SER A 89 14.74 34.87 15.75
CA SER A 89 14.80 34.11 16.98
C SER A 89 13.87 32.90 16.87
N GLU A 90 14.40 31.71 17.10
CA GLU A 90 13.67 30.45 16.93
C GLU A 90 13.44 29.75 18.27
N ALA A 91 12.22 29.27 18.50
CA ALA A 91 11.90 28.31 19.55
C ALA A 91 11.36 27.01 18.95
N LEU A 92 11.61 25.92 19.66
CA LEU A 92 11.14 24.58 19.34
C LEU A 92 10.02 24.20 20.30
N LEU A 93 8.92 23.65 19.79
CA LEU A 93 7.78 23.18 20.57
C LEU A 93 7.41 21.75 20.15
N ALA A 94 7.18 20.88 21.14
CA ALA A 94 6.76 19.50 20.93
C ALA A 94 5.99 18.96 22.15
N PRO A 95 5.36 17.76 22.05
CA PRO A 95 4.84 17.06 23.21
C PRO A 95 5.91 16.81 24.27
N ARG A 96 5.48 16.67 25.52
CA ARG A 96 6.40 16.41 26.63
C ARG A 96 7.23 15.13 26.39
N GLY A 97 8.53 15.20 26.66
CA GLY A 97 9.49 14.10 26.41
C GLY A 97 10.03 14.01 24.98
N CYS A 98 9.60 14.90 24.08
CA CYS A 98 10.06 14.92 22.68
C CYS A 98 11.22 15.86 22.40
N LEU A 99 11.49 16.80 23.29
CA LEU A 99 12.66 17.66 23.23
C LEU A 99 13.80 17.03 24.02
N ILE A 100 15.01 17.06 23.45
CA ILE A 100 16.21 16.49 24.10
C ILE A 100 16.56 17.32 25.34
N GLU A 101 16.41 18.64 25.26
CA GLU A 101 16.71 19.59 26.33
C GLU A 101 15.63 20.68 26.37
N PRO A 102 14.48 20.46 27.05
CA PRO A 102 13.45 21.48 27.14
C PRO A 102 13.89 22.63 28.06
N SER A 103 13.60 23.86 27.64
CA SER A 103 13.73 25.06 28.50
C SER A 103 12.58 25.14 29.51
N PHE A 104 11.43 24.57 29.17
CA PHE A 104 10.26 24.50 30.04
C PHE A 104 9.39 23.29 29.68
N GLU A 105 8.81 22.65 30.70
CA GLU A 105 7.85 21.54 30.56
C GLU A 105 6.53 21.90 31.24
N GLY A 106 5.44 21.82 30.47
CA GLY A 106 4.08 21.83 30.98
C GLY A 106 3.51 20.42 31.15
N PRO A 107 2.20 20.30 31.44
CA PRO A 107 1.55 18.99 31.61
C PRO A 107 1.62 18.13 30.34
N ASP A 108 1.30 18.71 29.18
CA ASP A 108 1.17 17.97 27.91
C ASP A 108 2.30 18.29 26.91
N LEU A 109 2.89 19.48 27.00
CA LEU A 109 3.82 20.04 26.02
C LEU A 109 5.15 20.47 26.68
N ALA A 110 6.19 20.59 25.87
CA ALA A 110 7.47 21.17 26.27
C ALA A 110 8.01 22.06 25.15
N TYR A 111 8.75 23.10 25.50
CA TYR A 111 9.44 23.94 24.51
C TYR A 111 10.92 24.12 24.86
N TYR A 112 11.74 24.35 23.84
CA TYR A 112 13.13 24.80 23.96
C TYR A 112 13.27 26.15 23.28
N ALA A 113 13.76 27.13 24.03
CA ALA A 113 14.12 28.44 23.52
C ALA A 113 15.58 28.70 23.92
N PRO A 114 16.52 28.85 22.97
CA PRO A 114 17.87 29.28 23.29
C PRO A 114 17.86 30.65 23.99
N PRO A 115 18.91 31.01 24.73
CA PRO A 115 18.95 32.25 25.52
C PRO A 115 18.77 33.52 24.65
N SER A 116 19.28 33.53 23.41
CA SER A 116 19.18 34.73 22.56
C SER A 116 17.74 35.07 22.10
N PRO A 117 16.86 34.10 21.79
CA PRO A 117 15.41 34.33 21.65
C PRO A 117 14.68 34.82 22.89
N ALA A 118 15.04 34.32 24.09
CA ALA A 118 14.37 34.66 25.34
C ALA A 118 14.53 36.14 25.70
N ASP A 119 15.66 36.73 25.33
CA ASP A 119 15.95 38.15 25.53
C ASP A 119 15.44 39.03 24.37
N ALA A 120 15.34 38.48 23.15
CA ALA A 120 14.94 39.23 21.96
C ALA A 120 13.41 39.43 21.84
N CYS A 121 12.61 38.44 22.22
CA CYS A 121 11.16 38.42 22.06
C CYS A 121 10.43 37.92 23.32
N PRO A 122 10.56 38.63 24.46
CA PRO A 122 10.06 38.16 25.75
C PRO A 122 8.54 38.00 25.77
N GLU A 123 7.79 38.84 25.05
CA GLU A 123 6.32 38.76 24.98
C GLU A 123 5.85 37.54 24.18
N GLY A 124 6.55 37.21 23.08
CA GLY A 124 6.28 36.01 22.29
C GLY A 124 6.61 34.73 23.05
N LEU A 125 7.71 34.74 23.83
CA LEU A 125 8.09 33.62 24.67
C LEU A 125 7.17 33.44 25.88
N ALA A 126 6.70 34.53 26.51
CA ALA A 126 5.72 34.47 27.59
C ALA A 126 4.40 33.86 27.11
N ALA A 127 3.93 34.24 25.92
CA ALA A 127 2.72 33.64 25.33
C ALA A 127 2.89 32.14 25.01
N LEU A 128 4.08 31.72 24.56
CA LEU A 128 4.41 30.31 24.37
C LEU A 128 4.45 29.56 25.71
N HIS A 129 5.06 30.17 26.73
CA HIS A 129 5.12 29.61 28.08
C HIS A 129 3.72 29.41 28.68
N ASP A 130 2.85 30.42 28.61
CA ASP A 130 1.49 30.34 29.12
C ASP A 130 0.64 29.31 28.35
N PHE A 131 0.89 29.15 27.05
CA PHE A 131 0.26 28.11 26.24
C PHE A 131 0.70 26.70 26.67
N VAL A 132 1.99 26.51 26.95
CA VAL A 132 2.54 25.23 27.40
C VAL A 132 2.17 24.92 28.85
N ALA A 133 2.03 25.92 29.72
CA ALA A 133 1.72 25.76 31.14
C ALA A 133 0.27 25.30 31.42
N GLY A 134 -0.67 25.58 30.52
CA GLY A 134 -2.09 25.19 30.68
C GLY A 134 -2.39 23.76 30.17
N PRO A 135 -3.28 23.01 30.84
CA PRO A 135 -3.77 21.72 30.31
C PRO A 135 -4.58 21.94 29.04
N GLN A 136 -4.34 21.13 28.00
CA GLN A 136 -5.07 21.22 26.74
C GLN A 136 -6.23 20.19 26.75
N GLU A 137 -7.35 20.49 27.43
CA GLU A 137 -8.50 19.57 27.51
C GLU A 137 -9.22 19.41 26.15
N GLN A 138 -9.30 18.17 25.66
CA GLN A 138 -10.54 17.52 25.22
C GLN A 138 -10.26 16.06 24.81
N LEU A 139 -10.19 15.19 25.81
CA LEU A 139 -10.93 13.93 25.78
C LEU A 139 -12.16 14.23 26.67
N VAL A 140 -13.40 13.94 26.24
CA VAL A 140 -14.62 13.98 27.09
C VAL A 140 -15.05 12.53 27.43
N PRO A 141 -15.30 12.15 28.71
CA PRO A 141 -15.54 10.75 29.03
C PRO A 141 -16.98 10.49 28.68
N VAL A 142 -17.24 9.52 27.79
CA VAL A 142 -18.61 9.06 27.57
C VAL A 142 -19.02 8.24 28.78
N LEU A 143 -19.66 8.90 29.75
CA LEU A 143 -20.19 8.21 30.92
C LEU A 143 -21.19 7.11 30.47
N PRO A 144 -21.16 5.92 31.10
CA PRO A 144 -22.10 4.86 30.80
C PRO A 144 -23.53 5.36 31.01
N GLY A 145 -24.34 5.33 29.94
CA GLY A 145 -25.74 5.77 29.94
C GLY A 145 -26.04 7.03 29.14
N GLN A 146 -25.04 7.75 28.61
CA GLN A 146 -25.29 8.73 27.56
C GLN A 146 -25.42 7.98 26.23
N GLU A 147 -26.65 7.84 25.73
CA GLU A 147 -26.87 7.58 24.31
C GLU A 147 -26.12 8.67 23.55
N ALA A 148 -25.17 8.26 22.69
CA ALA A 148 -24.55 9.17 21.78
C ALA A 148 -25.69 9.87 21.03
N GLU A 149 -25.86 11.18 21.25
CA GLU A 149 -26.66 12.03 20.37
C GLU A 149 -26.09 11.81 18.97
N GLN A 150 -26.74 10.91 18.24
CA GLN A 150 -26.59 10.79 16.82
C GLN A 150 -26.98 12.17 16.33
N LEU A 151 -25.99 12.92 15.83
CA LEU A 151 -26.28 13.96 14.86
C LEU A 151 -27.04 13.24 13.75
N GLU A 152 -28.37 13.30 13.83
CA GLU A 152 -29.32 13.10 12.74
C GLU A 152 -29.10 14.20 11.70
N GLU A 153 -27.86 14.37 11.23
CA GLU A 153 -27.65 14.94 9.91
C GLU A 153 -27.79 13.77 8.94
N ASP A 154 -29.02 13.55 8.49
CA ASP A 154 -29.40 12.96 7.19
C ASP A 154 -28.29 12.17 6.49
N ARG A 155 -27.75 11.13 7.14
CA ARG A 155 -26.90 10.17 6.47
C ARG A 155 -27.84 9.35 5.63
N ALA A 156 -28.03 9.77 4.38
CA ALA A 156 -28.47 8.88 3.32
C ALA A 156 -27.60 7.63 3.44
N ALA A 157 -28.19 6.58 4.00
CA ALA A 157 -27.52 5.29 4.09
C ALA A 157 -27.01 4.98 2.69
N PRO A 158 -25.77 4.47 2.53
CA PRO A 158 -25.31 3.97 1.24
C PRO A 158 -26.45 3.19 0.60
N GLY A 159 -26.86 3.57 -0.61
CA GLY A 159 -28.13 3.10 -1.17
C GLY A 159 -28.20 1.57 -1.09
N ASP A 160 -29.39 1.02 -0.80
CA ASP A 160 -29.66 -0.43 -0.70
C ASP A 160 -29.14 -1.24 -1.92
N SER A 161 -28.78 -0.55 -3.00
CA SER A 161 -28.16 -1.09 -4.20
C SER A 161 -26.75 -1.67 -4.02
N LEU A 162 -25.90 -1.11 -3.14
CA LEU A 162 -24.48 -1.48 -3.05
C LEU A 162 -24.25 -2.98 -2.73
N PRO A 163 -24.89 -3.56 -1.68
CA PRO A 163 -24.78 -4.99 -1.40
C PRO A 163 -25.32 -5.84 -2.56
N MET A 164 -26.41 -5.43 -3.20
CA MET A 164 -27.00 -6.18 -4.31
C MET A 164 -26.06 -6.24 -5.52
N VAL A 165 -25.46 -5.10 -5.91
CA VAL A 165 -24.50 -5.02 -7.03
C VAL A 165 -23.26 -5.86 -6.73
N ALA A 166 -22.71 -5.75 -5.52
CA ALA A 166 -21.56 -6.54 -5.11
C ALA A 166 -21.88 -8.06 -5.08
N ALA A 167 -23.06 -8.45 -4.59
CA ALA A 167 -23.50 -9.85 -4.57
C ALA A 167 -23.66 -10.41 -5.97
N LEU A 168 -24.28 -9.65 -6.88
CA LEU A 168 -24.41 -10.04 -8.29
C LEU A 168 -23.03 -10.19 -8.95
N ALA A 169 -22.11 -9.25 -8.71
CA ALA A 169 -20.75 -9.33 -9.25
C ALA A 169 -19.97 -10.55 -8.72
N TRP A 170 -20.09 -10.86 -7.42
CA TRP A 170 -19.54 -12.08 -6.82
C TRP A 170 -20.12 -13.34 -7.47
N LEU A 171 -21.44 -13.39 -7.64
CA LEU A 171 -22.13 -14.52 -8.28
C LEU A 171 -21.68 -14.72 -9.73
N VAL A 172 -21.62 -13.64 -10.52
CA VAL A 172 -21.14 -13.68 -11.91
C VAL A 172 -19.70 -14.16 -11.96
N ALA A 173 -18.82 -13.62 -11.11
CA ALA A 173 -17.43 -14.04 -11.04
C ALA A 173 -17.28 -15.52 -10.67
N LEU A 174 -18.06 -15.99 -9.70
CA LEU A 174 -18.06 -17.39 -9.27
C LEU A 174 -18.56 -18.33 -10.38
N VAL A 175 -19.70 -18.03 -11.00
CA VAL A 175 -20.28 -18.85 -12.07
C VAL A 175 -19.34 -18.93 -13.26
N LEU A 176 -18.79 -17.80 -13.71
CA LEU A 176 -17.83 -17.78 -14.82
C LEU A 176 -16.52 -18.47 -14.46
N GLY A 177 -16.02 -18.29 -13.24
CA GLY A 177 -14.84 -18.99 -12.74
C GLY A 177 -15.02 -20.51 -12.72
N LEU A 178 -16.16 -20.99 -12.22
CA LEU A 178 -16.52 -22.41 -12.19
C LEU A 178 -16.74 -22.97 -13.59
N HIS A 179 -17.42 -22.23 -14.46
CA HIS A 179 -17.58 -22.58 -15.86
C HIS A 179 -16.22 -22.77 -16.53
N GLU A 180 -15.29 -21.87 -16.29
CA GLU A 180 -13.97 -21.92 -16.90
C GLU A 180 -13.07 -23.01 -16.33
N LEU A 181 -13.18 -23.28 -15.03
CA LEU A 181 -12.55 -24.43 -14.41
C LEU A 181 -13.07 -25.74 -15.02
N ARG A 182 -14.39 -25.87 -15.21
CA ARG A 182 -15.01 -27.03 -15.86
C ARG A 182 -14.58 -27.16 -17.32
N ARG A 183 -14.57 -26.07 -18.07
CA ARG A 183 -14.11 -26.05 -19.47
C ARG A 183 -12.67 -26.55 -19.59
N ARG A 184 -11.76 -26.00 -18.77
CA ARG A 184 -10.35 -26.42 -18.75
C ARG A 184 -10.13 -27.87 -18.31
N ARG A 185 -10.96 -28.40 -17.40
CA ARG A 185 -10.90 -29.82 -17.01
C ARG A 185 -11.36 -30.75 -18.13
N ARG A 186 -12.29 -30.29 -18.96
CA ARG A 186 -12.85 -31.05 -20.08
C ARG A 186 -12.00 -30.96 -21.35
N GLU A 187 -11.25 -29.88 -21.53
CA GLU A 187 -10.30 -29.74 -22.64
C GLU A 187 -9.19 -30.79 -22.52
N PRO A 188 -9.17 -31.84 -23.36
CA PRO A 188 -8.13 -32.84 -23.31
C PRO A 188 -6.82 -32.19 -23.75
N GLN A 189 -5.88 -32.00 -22.83
CA GLN A 189 -4.52 -31.59 -23.20
C GLN A 189 -3.83 -32.78 -23.86
N GLN A 190 -3.97 -32.87 -25.18
CA GLN A 190 -3.42 -33.96 -25.99
C GLN A 190 -1.87 -33.94 -25.96
N ASP A 191 -1.26 -32.75 -25.88
CA ASP A 191 0.20 -32.62 -25.85
C ASP A 191 0.80 -32.91 -24.44
N PRO A 192 1.61 -33.97 -24.28
CA PRO A 192 2.29 -34.29 -23.01
C PRO A 192 3.28 -33.21 -22.55
N LEU A 193 3.90 -32.46 -23.46
CA LEU A 193 4.82 -31.38 -23.11
C LEU A 193 4.09 -30.18 -22.51
N LEU A 194 2.93 -29.82 -23.06
CA LEU A 194 2.08 -28.76 -22.48
C LEU A 194 1.57 -29.16 -21.10
N ARG A 195 1.17 -30.42 -20.90
CA ARG A 195 0.80 -30.96 -19.58
C ARG A 195 1.94 -30.84 -18.58
N ALA A 196 3.16 -31.24 -18.96
CA ALA A 196 4.32 -31.14 -18.09
C ALA A 196 4.65 -29.68 -17.72
N ARG A 197 4.57 -28.75 -18.68
CA ARG A 197 4.76 -27.30 -18.43
C ARG A 197 3.68 -26.74 -17.50
N ALA A 198 2.42 -27.09 -17.72
CA ALA A 198 1.30 -26.66 -16.88
C ALA A 198 1.45 -27.18 -15.44
N ARG A 199 1.84 -28.45 -15.25
CA ARG A 199 2.13 -29.02 -13.93
C ARG A 199 3.27 -28.30 -13.21
N ARG A 200 4.38 -28.01 -13.89
CA ARG A 200 5.51 -27.26 -13.30
C ARG A 200 5.10 -25.85 -12.90
N PHE A 201 4.31 -25.17 -13.73
CA PHE A 201 3.77 -23.86 -13.39
C PHE A 201 2.85 -23.92 -12.18
N ALA A 202 1.91 -24.87 -12.14
CA ALA A 202 1.00 -25.05 -11.02
C ALA A 202 1.74 -25.37 -9.72
N LEU A 203 2.75 -26.23 -9.76
CA LEU A 203 3.60 -26.54 -8.61
C LEU A 203 4.36 -25.30 -8.12
N ALA A 204 4.99 -24.55 -9.03
CA ALA A 204 5.68 -23.32 -8.67
C ALA A 204 4.73 -22.27 -8.06
N ALA A 205 3.54 -22.12 -8.63
CA ALA A 205 2.51 -21.22 -8.13
C ALA A 205 2.02 -21.63 -6.72
N LEU A 206 1.84 -22.93 -6.48
CA LEU A 206 1.45 -23.46 -5.18
C LEU A 206 2.56 -23.26 -4.13
N LEU A 207 3.81 -23.53 -4.48
CA LEU A 207 4.95 -23.33 -3.59
C LEU A 207 5.14 -21.85 -3.24
N LEU A 208 5.00 -20.94 -4.20
CA LEU A 208 5.11 -19.50 -3.95
C LEU A 208 3.89 -18.94 -3.21
N PHE A 209 2.71 -19.50 -3.42
CA PHE A 209 1.55 -19.22 -2.57
C PHE A 209 1.82 -19.63 -1.12
N ALA A 210 2.35 -20.83 -0.89
CA ALA A 210 2.72 -21.29 0.45
C ALA A 210 3.81 -20.41 1.09
N LEU A 211 4.85 -20.03 0.33
CA LEU A 211 5.87 -19.08 0.78
C LEU A 211 5.25 -17.73 1.18
N ALA A 212 4.31 -17.23 0.38
CA ALA A 212 3.58 -16.00 0.66
C ALA A 212 2.75 -16.09 1.95
N LEU A 213 2.11 -17.23 2.22
CA LEU A 213 1.44 -17.48 3.50
C LEU A 213 2.45 -17.47 4.64
N ILE A 214 3.55 -18.23 4.55
CA ILE A 214 4.58 -18.27 5.60
C ILE A 214 5.08 -16.85 5.94
N ALA A 215 5.40 -16.03 4.94
CA ALA A 215 5.83 -14.65 5.14
C ALA A 215 4.76 -13.80 5.85
N ARG A 216 3.48 -13.90 5.42
CA ARG A 216 2.35 -13.14 6.00
C ARG A 216 1.99 -13.58 7.42
N TRP A 217 2.17 -14.85 7.75
CA TRP A 217 1.98 -15.38 9.11
C TRP A 217 3.17 -15.09 10.02
N SER A 218 4.37 -14.84 9.47
CA SER A 218 5.54 -14.49 10.26
C SER A 218 5.50 -13.06 10.83
N VAL A 219 4.52 -12.27 10.41
CA VAL A 219 4.31 -10.90 10.87
C VAL A 219 3.08 -10.83 11.78
N VAL A 220 3.25 -10.15 12.90
CA VAL A 220 2.20 -9.90 13.90
C VAL A 220 1.05 -9.15 13.22
N PRO A 221 -0.21 -9.63 13.37
CA PRO A 221 -1.33 -8.91 12.81
C PRO A 221 -1.51 -7.54 13.47
N SER A 222 -2.02 -6.57 12.72
CA SER A 222 -2.30 -5.24 13.25
C SER A 222 -3.59 -4.65 12.72
N LEU A 223 -4.13 -3.68 13.45
CA LEU A 223 -5.18 -2.82 12.90
C LEU A 223 -4.58 -1.97 11.77
N GLY A 224 -5.26 -1.95 10.64
CA GLY A 224 -5.03 -0.94 9.61
C GLY A 224 -5.64 0.37 10.11
N ASN A 225 -4.96 1.49 9.87
CA ASN A 225 -5.33 2.84 10.31
C ASN A 225 -6.74 3.32 9.83
N TRP A 226 -7.51 2.52 9.10
CA TRP A 226 -8.80 2.97 8.57
C TRP A 226 -9.76 1.80 8.58
N TYR A 227 -10.81 1.95 9.38
CA TYR A 227 -11.91 1.03 9.59
C TYR A 227 -12.63 0.74 8.25
N GLY A 228 -12.08 -0.17 7.45
CA GLY A 228 -12.97 -1.08 6.74
C GLY A 228 -13.65 -1.88 7.83
N PRO A 229 -14.99 -1.88 7.96
CA PRO A 229 -15.62 -2.64 9.02
C PRO A 229 -15.23 -4.10 8.79
N PHE A 230 -14.42 -4.63 9.72
CA PHE A 230 -14.71 -6.02 10.05
C PHE A 230 -16.17 -6.00 10.46
N LEU A 231 -16.96 -6.86 9.81
CA LEU A 231 -18.37 -6.92 10.16
C LEU A 231 -18.47 -7.16 11.67
N PRO A 232 -19.37 -6.44 12.36
CA PRO A 232 -19.62 -6.65 13.78
C PRO A 232 -19.96 -8.13 14.02
N ALA A 233 -19.85 -8.61 15.26
CA ALA A 233 -20.07 -10.02 15.57
C ALA A 233 -21.45 -10.51 15.08
N GLU A 234 -22.46 -9.62 15.06
CA GLU A 234 -23.82 -9.84 14.58
C GLU A 234 -23.95 -9.86 13.04
N GLY A 235 -22.93 -9.38 12.32
CA GLY A 235 -22.79 -9.35 10.86
C GLY A 235 -23.67 -8.31 10.17
N PHE A 236 -24.05 -8.56 8.91
CA PHE A 236 -24.86 -7.62 8.10
C PHE A 236 -26.22 -7.24 8.72
N ALA A 237 -26.75 -8.07 9.62
CA ALA A 237 -28.04 -7.82 10.26
C ALA A 237 -27.96 -6.77 11.39
N ALA A 238 -26.76 -6.36 11.80
CA ALA A 238 -26.58 -5.28 12.75
C ALA A 238 -27.11 -3.96 12.18
N ARG A 239 -27.87 -3.19 12.97
CA ARG A 239 -28.22 -1.81 12.58
C ARG A 239 -26.92 -0.98 12.55
N GLY A 240 -26.70 -0.23 11.48
CA GLY A 240 -25.57 0.70 11.37
C GLY A 240 -24.27 0.13 10.78
N VAL A 241 -24.31 -0.98 10.02
CA VAL A 241 -23.12 -1.46 9.29
C VAL A 241 -22.63 -0.39 8.31
N GLU A 242 -21.45 0.16 8.58
CA GLU A 242 -20.86 1.26 7.82
C GLU A 242 -20.18 0.77 6.53
N LEU A 243 -20.90 0.75 5.41
CA LEU A 243 -20.35 0.36 4.10
C LEU A 243 -19.57 1.49 3.40
N ARG A 244 -18.89 2.36 4.18
CA ARG A 244 -18.28 3.61 3.72
C ARG A 244 -17.33 3.44 2.53
N PHE A 245 -16.65 2.30 2.44
CA PHE A 245 -15.65 2.03 1.40
C PHE A 245 -16.12 1.00 0.34
N GLY A 246 -17.36 0.49 0.49
CA GLY A 246 -18.00 -0.44 -0.43
C GLY A 246 -18.45 -1.76 0.22
N ALA A 247 -19.26 -2.53 -0.52
CA ALA A 247 -19.95 -3.72 0.01
C ALA A 247 -19.24 -5.06 -0.27
N ALA A 248 -18.24 -5.09 -1.14
CA ALA A 248 -17.60 -6.34 -1.56
C ALA A 248 -16.84 -7.07 -0.42
N PRO A 249 -16.07 -6.39 0.45
CA PRO A 249 -15.36 -7.03 1.56
C PRO A 249 -16.36 -7.56 2.59
N ALA A 250 -17.38 -6.77 2.92
CA ALA A 250 -18.42 -7.16 3.86
C ALA A 250 -19.12 -8.45 3.42
N LEU A 251 -19.54 -8.57 2.15
CA LEU A 251 -20.17 -9.81 1.64
C LEU A 251 -19.26 -11.03 1.73
N LEU A 252 -17.96 -10.86 1.45
CA LEU A 252 -16.99 -11.93 1.60
C LEU A 252 -16.84 -12.36 3.07
N GLN A 253 -16.79 -11.39 3.99
CA GLN A 253 -16.72 -11.66 5.42
C GLN A 253 -17.98 -12.38 5.92
N GLU A 254 -19.18 -11.97 5.50
CA GLU A 254 -20.43 -12.64 5.87
C GLU A 254 -20.48 -14.07 5.35
N LEU A 255 -20.04 -14.32 4.11
CA LEU A 255 -19.92 -15.68 3.59
C LEU A 255 -18.98 -16.53 4.45
N VAL A 256 -17.81 -16.01 4.81
CA VAL A 256 -16.85 -16.74 5.66
C VAL A 256 -17.41 -16.97 7.06
N ARG A 257 -18.13 -16.00 7.63
CA ARG A 257 -18.81 -16.13 8.93
C ARG A 257 -19.88 -17.22 8.93
N ARG A 258 -20.55 -17.46 7.80
CA ARG A 258 -21.49 -18.58 7.65
C ARG A 258 -20.80 -19.95 7.60
N LEU A 259 -19.51 -19.99 7.27
CA LEU A 259 -18.74 -21.22 7.06
C LEU A 259 -17.76 -21.54 8.20
N SER A 260 -17.44 -20.56 9.04
CA SER A 260 -16.42 -20.64 10.09
C SER A 260 -16.77 -19.71 11.26
N PRO A 261 -16.37 -20.04 12.50
CA PRO A 261 -16.43 -19.10 13.61
C PRO A 261 -15.75 -17.78 13.25
N TRP A 262 -16.44 -16.66 13.47
CA TRP A 262 -15.91 -15.32 13.19
C TRP A 262 -15.13 -14.81 14.39
N THR A 263 -13.82 -14.75 14.23
CA THR A 263 -12.85 -14.33 15.25
C THR A 263 -11.81 -13.41 14.60
N PRO A 264 -11.05 -12.62 15.37
CA PRO A 264 -9.90 -11.88 14.85
C PRO A 264 -8.96 -12.75 14.02
N SER A 265 -8.65 -13.96 14.52
CA SER A 265 -7.78 -14.90 13.83
C SER A 265 -8.34 -15.33 12.48
N THR A 266 -9.65 -15.58 12.39
CA THR A 266 -10.34 -15.90 11.14
C THR A 266 -10.26 -14.74 10.16
N ALA A 267 -10.51 -13.52 10.64
CA ALA A 267 -10.54 -12.31 9.83
C ALA A 267 -9.14 -11.97 9.26
N TYR A 268 -8.09 -12.04 10.09
CA TYR A 268 -6.72 -11.88 9.63
C TYR A 268 -6.25 -13.05 8.74
N ALA A 269 -6.65 -14.29 9.03
CA ALA A 269 -6.34 -15.42 8.17
C ALA A 269 -6.93 -15.24 6.76
N LEU A 270 -8.17 -14.74 6.68
CA LEU A 270 -8.81 -14.41 5.41
C LEU A 270 -8.00 -13.37 4.63
N GLN A 271 -7.59 -12.26 5.26
CA GLN A 271 -6.77 -11.24 4.58
C GLN A 271 -5.41 -11.79 4.12
N ARG A 272 -4.75 -12.60 4.95
CA ARG A 272 -3.48 -13.23 4.57
C ARG A 272 -3.64 -14.21 3.41
N LEU A 273 -4.72 -14.98 3.38
CA LEU A 273 -5.06 -15.87 2.26
C LEU A 273 -5.30 -15.07 0.98
N ILE A 274 -6.13 -14.03 1.03
CA ILE A 274 -6.42 -13.14 -0.11
C ILE A 274 -5.12 -12.52 -0.63
N GLY A 275 -4.32 -11.91 0.23
CA GLY A 275 -3.07 -11.28 -0.16
C GLY A 275 -2.03 -12.27 -0.70
N ALA A 276 -2.05 -13.54 -0.27
CA ALA A 276 -1.20 -14.58 -0.85
C ALA A 276 -1.66 -15.00 -2.25
N LEU A 277 -2.97 -14.96 -2.56
CA LEU A 277 -3.51 -15.23 -3.90
C LEU A 277 -3.01 -14.23 -4.95
N ALA A 278 -2.57 -13.04 -4.56
CA ALA A 278 -1.95 -12.09 -5.49
C ALA A 278 -0.70 -12.66 -6.17
N VAL A 279 0.06 -13.54 -5.51
CA VAL A 279 1.28 -14.15 -6.06
C VAL A 279 1.02 -15.02 -7.30
N PRO A 280 0.16 -16.07 -7.24
CA PRO A 280 -0.14 -16.86 -8.43
C PRO A 280 -0.82 -16.02 -9.52
N LEU A 281 -1.61 -15.00 -9.18
CA LEU A 281 -2.21 -14.09 -10.17
C LEU A 281 -1.13 -13.29 -10.92
N LEU A 282 -0.14 -12.73 -10.21
CA LEU A 282 1.01 -12.06 -10.84
C LEU A 282 1.78 -13.02 -11.75
N MET A 283 2.01 -14.26 -11.31
CA MET A 283 2.68 -15.26 -12.14
C MET A 283 1.91 -15.51 -13.45
N VAL A 284 0.58 -15.54 -13.41
CA VAL A 284 -0.26 -15.64 -14.62
C VAL A 284 -0.09 -14.40 -15.51
N VAL A 285 -0.07 -13.19 -14.94
CA VAL A 285 0.19 -11.94 -15.69
C VAL A 285 1.53 -12.01 -16.42
N VAL A 286 2.62 -12.38 -15.72
CA VAL A 286 3.96 -12.52 -16.31
C VAL A 286 3.96 -13.51 -17.47
N ARG A 287 3.35 -14.69 -17.29
CA ARG A 287 3.24 -15.71 -18.35
C ARG A 287 2.45 -15.21 -19.56
N ARG A 288 1.35 -14.48 -19.34
CA ARG A 288 0.49 -13.97 -20.42
C ARG A 288 1.15 -12.84 -21.20
N LEU A 289 2.06 -12.10 -20.59
CA LEU A 289 2.92 -11.10 -21.25
C LEU A 289 4.15 -11.72 -21.94
N GLY A 290 4.23 -13.06 -22.00
CA GLY A 290 5.28 -13.80 -22.72
C GLY A 290 6.50 -14.16 -21.88
N GLY A 291 6.54 -13.85 -20.58
CA GLY A 291 7.67 -14.18 -19.71
C GLY A 291 7.78 -15.70 -19.45
N SER A 292 8.99 -16.21 -19.22
CA SER A 292 9.26 -17.62 -18.90
C SER A 292 8.72 -18.05 -17.52
N LEU A 293 8.81 -19.35 -17.22
CA LEU A 293 8.55 -19.85 -15.86
C LEU A 293 9.51 -19.22 -14.84
N ALA A 294 10.79 -19.04 -15.21
CA ALA A 294 11.77 -18.41 -14.33
C ALA A 294 11.41 -16.94 -14.06
N ALA A 295 10.98 -16.20 -15.08
CA ALA A 295 10.49 -14.83 -14.92
C ALA A 295 9.31 -14.76 -13.95
N SER A 296 8.38 -15.70 -14.08
CA SER A 296 7.21 -15.80 -13.20
C SER A 296 7.60 -16.14 -11.77
N VAL A 297 8.55 -17.05 -11.57
CA VAL A 297 9.05 -17.43 -10.24
C VAL A 297 9.75 -16.25 -9.57
N ILE A 298 10.62 -15.51 -10.29
CA ILE A 298 11.28 -14.32 -9.75
C ILE A 298 10.25 -13.28 -9.32
N ALA A 299 9.32 -12.92 -10.21
CA ALA A 299 8.26 -11.96 -9.89
C ALA A 299 7.40 -12.42 -8.70
N GLY A 300 7.02 -13.70 -8.69
CA GLY A 300 6.23 -14.29 -7.62
C GLY A 300 6.95 -14.30 -6.27
N THR A 301 8.24 -14.65 -6.23
CA THR A 301 9.06 -14.59 -5.00
C THR A 301 9.18 -13.17 -4.46
N LEU A 302 9.44 -12.18 -5.34
CA LEU A 302 9.56 -10.79 -4.91
C LEU A 302 8.22 -10.28 -4.34
N LEU A 303 7.08 -10.58 -4.97
CA LEU A 303 5.78 -10.20 -4.43
C LEU A 303 5.41 -10.99 -3.16
N ALA A 304 5.78 -12.27 -3.08
CA ALA A 304 5.53 -13.10 -1.90
C ALA A 304 6.19 -12.52 -0.65
N LEU A 305 7.40 -11.97 -0.82
CA LEU A 305 8.24 -11.43 0.23
C LEU A 305 8.17 -9.90 0.36
N ALA A 306 7.48 -9.20 -0.54
CA ALA A 306 7.44 -7.74 -0.58
C ALA A 306 6.97 -7.17 0.77
N PRO A 307 7.75 -6.29 1.42
CA PRO A 307 7.43 -5.82 2.76
C PRO A 307 6.02 -5.24 2.91
N VAL A 308 5.66 -4.31 2.02
CA VAL A 308 4.30 -3.73 2.01
C VAL A 308 3.22 -4.80 1.80
N ALA A 309 3.40 -5.73 0.85
CA ALA A 309 2.39 -6.76 0.59
C ALA A 309 2.19 -7.69 1.79
N VAL A 310 3.29 -8.09 2.45
CA VAL A 310 3.27 -8.91 3.66
C VAL A 310 2.55 -8.19 4.80
N ARG A 311 2.90 -6.92 5.05
CA ARG A 311 2.37 -6.12 6.16
C ARG A 311 0.90 -5.76 5.95
N LEU A 312 0.52 -5.34 4.76
CA LEU A 312 -0.90 -5.07 4.44
C LEU A 312 -1.75 -6.33 4.59
N SER A 313 -1.26 -7.48 4.13
CA SER A 313 -1.97 -8.76 4.27
C SER A 313 -2.09 -9.24 5.72
N ALA A 314 -1.23 -8.75 6.61
CA ALA A 314 -1.31 -8.97 8.05
C ALA A 314 -2.14 -7.89 8.75
N SER A 315 -2.89 -7.06 8.02
CA SER A 315 -3.74 -6.02 8.58
C SER A 315 -5.20 -6.18 8.18
N SER A 316 -6.08 -5.36 8.76
CA SER A 316 -7.50 -5.26 8.37
C SER A 316 -7.74 -4.51 7.04
N ALA A 317 -6.69 -4.16 6.30
CA ALA A 317 -6.79 -3.32 5.10
C ALA A 317 -7.53 -4.02 3.94
N GLU A 318 -8.69 -3.48 3.57
CA GLU A 318 -9.48 -3.89 2.41
C GLU A 318 -8.73 -3.73 1.07
N HIS A 319 -7.67 -2.91 1.04
CA HIS A 319 -6.73 -2.77 -0.08
C HIS A 319 -6.12 -4.10 -0.52
N VAL A 320 -5.99 -5.07 0.39
CA VAL A 320 -5.50 -6.41 0.07
C VAL A 320 -6.46 -7.12 -0.88
N LEU A 321 -7.76 -7.07 -0.58
CA LEU A 321 -8.81 -7.61 -1.44
C LEU A 321 -8.90 -6.83 -2.75
N ALA A 322 -8.98 -5.50 -2.68
CA ALA A 322 -9.08 -4.65 -3.87
C ALA A 322 -7.89 -4.86 -4.82
N GLY A 323 -6.66 -4.91 -4.29
CA GLY A 323 -5.46 -5.14 -5.09
C GLY A 323 -5.38 -6.55 -5.67
N THR A 324 -5.81 -7.56 -4.91
CA THR A 324 -5.87 -8.94 -5.41
C THR A 324 -6.92 -9.08 -6.52
N LEU A 325 -8.08 -8.44 -6.37
CA LEU A 325 -9.12 -8.39 -7.39
C LEU A 325 -8.64 -7.63 -8.64
N ALA A 326 -8.01 -6.46 -8.48
CA ALA A 326 -7.42 -5.69 -9.59
C ALA A 326 -6.38 -6.51 -10.37
N LEU A 327 -5.53 -7.27 -9.67
CA LEU A 327 -4.59 -8.18 -10.31
C LEU A 327 -5.30 -9.36 -10.99
N GLY A 328 -6.42 -9.82 -10.43
CA GLY A 328 -7.36 -10.75 -11.07
C GLY A 328 -7.95 -10.18 -12.37
N VAL A 329 -8.41 -8.92 -12.37
CA VAL A 329 -8.86 -8.20 -13.58
C VAL A 329 -7.75 -8.21 -14.61
N TRP A 330 -6.52 -7.86 -14.22
CA TRP A 330 -5.38 -7.84 -15.13
C TRP A 330 -5.08 -9.23 -15.72
N ALA A 331 -5.00 -10.26 -14.89
CA ALA A 331 -4.76 -11.64 -15.31
C ALA A 331 -5.84 -12.17 -16.26
N VAL A 332 -7.11 -11.87 -15.99
CA VAL A 332 -8.24 -12.27 -16.83
C VAL A 332 -8.31 -11.45 -18.11
N TRP A 333 -8.08 -10.13 -18.04
CA TRP A 333 -8.12 -9.24 -19.19
C TRP A 333 -7.05 -9.59 -20.23
N LEU A 334 -5.84 -9.98 -19.80
CA LEU A 334 -4.78 -10.46 -20.70
C LEU A 334 -5.14 -11.72 -21.50
N ARG A 335 -6.30 -12.35 -21.24
CA ARG A 335 -6.83 -13.46 -22.04
C ARG A 335 -7.62 -12.97 -23.25
N THR A 336 -8.21 -11.79 -23.20
CA THR A 336 -9.09 -11.26 -24.27
C THR A 336 -8.41 -11.17 -25.64
N PRO A 337 -7.09 -10.90 -25.76
CA PRO A 337 -6.43 -10.94 -27.07
C PRO A 337 -6.34 -12.34 -27.66
N THR A 338 -6.38 -13.40 -26.85
CA THR A 338 -6.17 -14.78 -27.30
C THR A 338 -7.44 -15.63 -27.26
N GLU A 339 -8.46 -15.18 -26.53
CA GLU A 339 -9.71 -15.90 -26.28
C GLU A 339 -10.88 -14.98 -26.70
N PRO A 340 -11.43 -15.13 -27.92
CA PRO A 340 -12.41 -14.17 -28.46
C PRO A 340 -13.78 -14.24 -27.78
N GLY A 341 -14.07 -15.28 -27.00
CA GLY A 341 -15.34 -15.44 -26.29
C GLY A 341 -15.63 -14.34 -25.26
N PRO A 342 -16.89 -14.16 -24.84
CA PRO A 342 -17.28 -13.09 -23.91
C PRO A 342 -16.80 -13.34 -22.48
N SER A 343 -16.61 -14.61 -22.08
CA SER A 343 -16.25 -15.03 -20.72
C SER A 343 -15.11 -14.21 -20.07
N PRO A 344 -13.90 -14.06 -20.68
CA PRO A 344 -12.84 -13.26 -20.08
C PRO A 344 -13.20 -11.78 -19.94
N ARG A 345 -14.00 -11.20 -20.85
CA ARG A 345 -14.43 -9.80 -20.75
C ARG A 345 -15.37 -9.63 -19.57
N VAL A 346 -16.44 -10.43 -19.52
CA VAL A 346 -17.46 -10.33 -18.46
C VAL A 346 -16.85 -10.63 -17.09
N LEU A 347 -15.98 -11.64 -16.99
CA LEU A 347 -15.28 -11.94 -15.73
C LEU A 347 -14.35 -10.80 -15.31
N ALA A 348 -13.58 -10.21 -16.23
CA ALA A 348 -12.74 -9.06 -15.90
C ALA A 348 -13.57 -7.85 -15.43
N LEU A 349 -14.72 -7.58 -16.08
CA LEU A 349 -15.63 -6.52 -15.66
C LEU A 349 -16.26 -6.79 -14.29
N ALA A 350 -16.68 -8.03 -14.01
CA ALA A 350 -17.21 -8.40 -12.69
C ALA A 350 -16.15 -8.23 -11.59
N LEU A 351 -14.91 -8.66 -11.84
CA LEU A 351 -13.79 -8.43 -10.92
C LEU A 351 -13.45 -6.95 -10.75
N MET A 352 -13.61 -6.14 -11.81
CA MET A 352 -13.40 -4.69 -11.77
C MET A 352 -14.44 -4.01 -10.87
N VAL A 353 -15.71 -4.40 -11.00
CA VAL A 353 -16.78 -3.98 -10.09
C VAL A 353 -16.43 -4.35 -8.65
N LEU A 354 -16.07 -5.61 -8.38
CA LEU A 354 -15.70 -6.04 -7.03
C LEU A 354 -14.48 -5.29 -6.47
N ALA A 355 -13.48 -4.97 -7.30
CA ALA A 355 -12.32 -4.21 -6.87
C ALA A 355 -12.72 -2.78 -6.44
N VAL A 356 -13.54 -2.09 -7.24
CA VAL A 356 -14.03 -0.74 -6.92
C VAL A 356 -14.96 -0.75 -5.72
N LEU A 357 -15.84 -1.75 -5.59
CA LEU A 357 -16.72 -1.94 -4.43
C LEU A 357 -15.99 -2.52 -3.22
N SER A 358 -14.70 -2.82 -3.33
CA SER A 358 -13.83 -3.06 -2.18
C SER A 358 -13.15 -1.78 -1.72
N ARG A 359 -12.70 -0.96 -2.68
CA ARG A 359 -11.96 0.28 -2.44
C ARG A 359 -12.06 1.16 -3.68
N VAL A 360 -12.87 2.24 -3.64
CA VAL A 360 -13.07 3.12 -4.81
C VAL A 360 -11.78 3.83 -5.25
N ASP A 361 -10.84 4.03 -4.33
CA ASP A 361 -9.50 4.56 -4.56
C ASP A 361 -8.62 3.71 -5.50
N CYS A 362 -8.95 2.44 -5.74
CA CYS A 362 -8.26 1.65 -6.76
C CYS A 362 -8.76 1.91 -8.19
N PHE A 363 -9.92 2.57 -8.34
CA PHE A 363 -10.57 2.84 -9.63
C PHE A 363 -9.64 3.48 -10.68
N PRO A 364 -8.87 4.55 -10.37
CA PRO A 364 -8.00 5.20 -11.35
C PRO A 364 -6.94 4.26 -11.91
N GLN A 365 -6.49 3.27 -11.14
CA GLN A 365 -5.46 2.32 -11.56
C GLN A 365 -5.98 1.23 -12.51
N LEU A 366 -7.29 1.00 -12.57
CA LEU A 366 -7.87 -0.08 -13.39
C LEU A 366 -7.83 0.25 -14.89
N ILE A 367 -7.80 1.54 -15.25
CA ILE A 367 -7.67 1.99 -16.66
C ILE A 367 -6.33 1.59 -17.29
N LEU A 368 -5.35 1.21 -16.47
CA LEU A 368 -4.02 0.77 -16.91
C LEU A 368 -4.05 -0.60 -17.56
N ILE A 369 -5.03 -1.43 -17.21
CA ILE A 369 -5.11 -2.83 -17.61
C ILE A 369 -5.23 -2.98 -19.15
N PRO A 370 -6.11 -2.23 -19.85
CA PRO A 370 -6.13 -2.22 -21.31
C PRO A 370 -4.81 -1.79 -21.97
N LEU A 371 -4.04 -0.88 -21.35
CA LEU A 371 -2.76 -0.40 -21.92
C LEU A 371 -1.79 -1.56 -22.17
N TRP A 372 -1.74 -2.55 -21.27
CA TRP A 372 -0.90 -3.73 -21.43
C TRP A 372 -1.32 -4.60 -22.62
N THR A 373 -2.62 -4.70 -22.91
CA THR A 373 -3.09 -5.41 -24.12
C THR A 373 -2.88 -4.62 -25.40
N LEU A 374 -2.71 -3.29 -25.36
CA LEU A 374 -2.48 -2.46 -26.53
C LEU A 374 -0.99 -2.35 -26.86
N LEU A 375 -0.17 -2.10 -25.84
CA LEU A 375 1.24 -1.68 -25.97
C LEU A 375 2.23 -2.83 -25.73
N ALA A 376 1.99 -3.69 -24.74
CA ALA A 376 2.94 -4.74 -24.38
C ALA A 376 2.77 -5.96 -25.29
N ARG A 377 3.48 -5.97 -26.43
CA ARG A 377 3.54 -7.17 -27.27
C ARG A 377 4.36 -8.27 -26.57
N PRO A 378 3.90 -9.54 -26.59
CA PRO A 378 4.74 -10.65 -26.17
C PRO A 378 5.99 -10.72 -27.06
N ALA A 379 7.14 -11.09 -26.49
CA ALA A 379 8.39 -11.21 -27.22
C ALA A 379 8.23 -12.19 -28.41
N GLU A 380 8.83 -11.85 -29.55
CA GLU A 380 8.49 -12.28 -30.92
C GLU A 380 8.54 -13.79 -31.26
N ASP A 381 8.80 -14.69 -30.33
CA ASP A 381 8.86 -16.12 -30.62
C ASP A 381 7.58 -16.86 -30.20
N GLY A 382 6.61 -16.85 -31.11
CA GLY A 382 5.60 -17.88 -31.35
C GLY A 382 4.97 -18.60 -30.14
N THR A 383 3.69 -18.31 -29.86
CA THR A 383 2.70 -19.30 -29.35
C THR A 383 1.33 -18.69 -29.09
N LEU A 384 1.23 -17.39 -28.79
CA LEU A 384 -0.04 -16.73 -28.51
C LEU A 384 -0.41 -15.81 -29.68
N GLY A 385 -1.29 -16.29 -30.56
CA GLY A 385 -1.88 -15.49 -31.63
C GLY A 385 -2.77 -14.41 -31.04
N TRP A 386 -2.17 -13.27 -30.66
CA TRP A 386 -2.93 -12.11 -30.21
C TRP A 386 -3.82 -11.59 -31.34
N ALA A 387 -5.04 -11.21 -30.97
CA ALA A 387 -6.02 -10.68 -31.90
C ALA A 387 -5.50 -9.42 -32.61
N PRO A 388 -5.99 -9.15 -33.83
CA PRO A 388 -5.65 -7.94 -34.57
C PRO A 388 -5.86 -6.68 -33.73
N LEU A 389 -5.05 -5.65 -33.98
CA LEU A 389 -5.10 -4.39 -33.22
C LEU A 389 -6.52 -3.79 -33.17
N ARG A 390 -7.25 -3.82 -34.28
CA ARG A 390 -8.65 -3.35 -34.34
C ARG A 390 -9.54 -4.02 -33.29
N ARG A 391 -9.43 -5.34 -33.11
CA ARG A 391 -10.21 -6.06 -32.09
C ARG A 391 -9.77 -5.67 -30.68
N ARG A 392 -8.46 -5.54 -30.45
CA ARG A 392 -7.93 -5.11 -29.14
C ARG A 392 -8.37 -3.70 -28.77
N LEU A 393 -8.45 -2.78 -29.74
CA LEU A 393 -8.99 -1.44 -29.55
C LEU A 393 -10.49 -1.46 -29.21
N LEU A 394 -11.28 -2.31 -29.89
CA LEU A 394 -12.69 -2.49 -29.56
C LEU A 394 -12.87 -3.03 -28.13
N ASP A 395 -12.11 -4.04 -27.76
CA ASP A 395 -12.15 -4.61 -26.41
C ASP A 395 -11.73 -3.55 -25.37
N ALA A 396 -10.67 -2.78 -25.63
CA ALA A 396 -10.26 -1.66 -24.79
C ALA A 396 -11.35 -0.57 -24.68
N GLY A 397 -12.08 -0.28 -25.76
CA GLY A 397 -13.21 0.65 -25.75
C GLY A 397 -14.37 0.16 -24.88
N VAL A 398 -14.70 -1.14 -24.94
CA VAL A 398 -15.71 -1.75 -24.05
C VAL A 398 -15.27 -1.66 -22.58
N PHE A 399 -13.99 -1.92 -22.30
CA PHE A 399 -13.45 -1.76 -20.95
C PHE A 399 -13.53 -0.32 -20.48
N ALA A 400 -13.12 0.64 -21.32
CA ALA A 400 -13.16 2.06 -20.99
C ALA A 400 -14.59 2.55 -20.73
N LEU A 401 -15.57 2.12 -21.52
CA LEU A 401 -16.97 2.44 -21.28
C LEU A 401 -17.45 1.90 -19.92
N ALA A 402 -17.18 0.63 -19.64
CA ALA A 402 -17.55 0.02 -18.37
C ALA A 402 -16.83 0.68 -17.17
N TRP A 403 -15.56 1.06 -17.35
CA TRP A 403 -14.80 1.82 -16.38
C TRP A 403 -15.44 3.19 -16.13
N VAL A 404 -15.80 3.96 -17.15
CA VAL A 404 -16.49 5.25 -16.97
C VAL A 404 -17.82 5.08 -16.21
N LEU A 405 -18.65 4.11 -16.62
CA LEU A 405 -19.94 3.86 -15.95
C LEU A 405 -19.76 3.46 -14.49
N LEU A 406 -18.76 2.62 -14.19
CA LEU A 406 -18.43 2.24 -12.82
C LEU A 406 -17.86 3.41 -12.01
N GLY A 407 -17.10 4.30 -12.64
CA GLY A 407 -16.61 5.52 -12.02
C GLY A 407 -17.74 6.47 -11.61
N ILE A 408 -18.72 6.66 -12.50
CA ILE A 408 -19.93 7.43 -12.20
C ILE A 408 -20.69 6.80 -11.04
N TYR A 409 -20.93 5.48 -11.09
CA TYR A 409 -21.60 4.76 -10.01
C TYR A 409 -20.86 4.87 -8.68
N GLY A 410 -19.56 4.57 -8.66
CA GLY A 410 -18.73 4.67 -7.46
C GLY A 410 -18.63 6.10 -6.92
N TRP A 411 -18.68 7.11 -7.79
CA TRP A 411 -18.70 8.51 -7.37
C TRP A 411 -19.94 8.84 -6.54
N PHE A 412 -21.12 8.53 -7.07
CA PHE A 412 -22.39 8.87 -6.41
C PHE A 412 -22.71 7.96 -5.22
N GLU A 413 -22.36 6.67 -5.27
CA GLU A 413 -22.73 5.72 -4.23
C GLU A 413 -21.68 5.58 -3.12
N ILE A 414 -20.40 5.88 -3.42
CA ILE A 414 -19.31 5.72 -2.45
C ILE A 414 -18.65 7.06 -2.16
N VAL A 415 -18.09 7.75 -3.15
CA VAL A 415 -17.24 8.94 -2.92
C VAL A 415 -18.00 10.09 -2.28
N VAL A 416 -19.16 10.47 -2.83
CA VAL A 416 -19.96 11.60 -2.35
C VAL A 416 -20.49 11.35 -0.93
N PRO A 417 -21.14 10.21 -0.61
CA PRO A 417 -21.65 9.95 0.74
C PRO A 417 -20.55 9.78 1.80
N SER A 418 -19.36 9.32 1.41
CA SER A 418 -18.25 9.07 2.33
C SER A 418 -17.34 10.29 2.56
N HIS A 419 -17.66 11.43 1.93
CA HIS A 419 -16.84 12.65 1.89
C HIS A 419 -15.37 12.35 1.56
N HIS A 420 -15.12 11.43 0.62
CA HIS A 420 -13.74 11.08 0.25
C HIS A 420 -13.02 12.31 -0.32
N PRO A 421 -11.92 12.77 0.30
CA PRO A 421 -11.21 13.92 -0.20
C PRO A 421 -10.57 13.58 -1.55
N GLY A 422 -10.92 14.35 -2.58
CA GLY A 422 -10.18 14.33 -3.85
C GLY A 422 -8.77 14.90 -3.66
N PRO A 423 -7.79 14.47 -4.46
CA PRO A 423 -6.44 15.01 -4.34
C PRO A 423 -6.40 16.47 -4.78
N PRO A 424 -5.78 17.37 -4.00
CA PRO A 424 -5.60 18.75 -4.42
C PRO A 424 -4.62 18.82 -5.59
N ALA A 425 -4.80 19.79 -6.49
CA ALA A 425 -3.95 19.96 -7.67
C ALA A 425 -2.46 20.14 -7.31
N SER A 426 -2.16 20.77 -6.17
CA SER A 426 -0.81 20.91 -5.63
C SER A 426 -0.17 19.55 -5.29
N ALA A 427 -0.94 18.61 -4.72
CA ALA A 427 -0.45 17.28 -4.41
C ALA A 427 -0.22 16.42 -5.67
N VAL A 428 -1.07 16.58 -6.69
CA VAL A 428 -0.86 15.97 -8.01
C VAL A 428 0.46 16.46 -8.64
N LEU A 429 0.70 17.77 -8.61
CA LEU A 429 1.94 18.37 -9.12
C LEU A 429 3.17 17.94 -8.31
N ALA A 430 3.08 17.96 -6.98
CA ALA A 430 4.17 17.48 -6.12
C ALA A 430 4.50 16.00 -6.39
N THR A 431 3.47 15.17 -6.58
CA THR A 431 3.62 13.74 -6.91
C THR A 431 4.33 13.53 -8.25
N LEU A 432 4.04 14.35 -9.26
CA LEU A 432 4.76 14.31 -10.55
C LEU A 432 6.26 14.59 -10.37
N VAL A 433 6.62 15.56 -9.52
CA VAL A 433 8.01 15.95 -9.27
C VAL A 433 8.78 14.85 -8.55
N VAL A 434 8.16 14.19 -7.55
CA VAL A 434 8.82 13.13 -6.76
C VAL A 434 8.71 11.73 -7.38
N LEU A 435 7.98 11.58 -8.49
CA LEU A 435 7.77 10.30 -9.18
C LEU A 435 9.09 9.53 -9.48
N PRO A 436 10.20 10.18 -9.91
CA PRO A 436 11.46 9.48 -10.19
C PRO A 436 12.20 9.05 -8.92
N THR A 437 12.10 9.83 -7.84
CA THR A 437 12.88 9.63 -6.60
C THR A 437 12.15 8.73 -5.59
N GLN A 438 10.82 8.68 -5.63
CA GLN A 438 10.05 7.94 -4.62
C GLN A 438 10.34 6.43 -4.58
N LEU A 439 10.64 5.81 -5.74
CA LEU A 439 11.02 4.39 -5.76
C LEU A 439 12.33 4.17 -5.00
N TRP A 440 13.29 5.08 -5.20
CA TRP A 440 14.58 5.03 -4.53
C TRP A 440 14.41 5.19 -3.03
N THR A 441 13.72 6.23 -2.59
CA THR A 441 13.48 6.49 -1.17
C THR A 441 12.69 5.34 -0.52
N ALA A 442 11.61 4.86 -1.15
CA ALA A 442 10.83 3.74 -0.62
C ALA A 442 11.63 2.43 -0.53
N ALA A 443 12.66 2.27 -1.36
CA ALA A 443 13.51 1.08 -1.37
C ALA A 443 14.69 1.19 -0.41
N PHE A 444 15.35 2.34 -0.32
CA PHE A 444 16.64 2.51 0.34
C PHE A 444 16.60 3.33 1.63
N THR A 445 15.48 3.97 1.94
CA THR A 445 15.28 4.64 3.23
C THR A 445 14.48 3.73 4.17
N PRO A 446 14.89 3.57 5.44
CA PRO A 446 14.09 2.87 6.44
C PRO A 446 12.65 3.39 6.47
N PRO A 447 11.64 2.51 6.57
CA PRO A 447 11.74 1.08 6.90
C PRO A 447 11.88 0.14 5.68
N HIS A 448 12.18 0.65 4.48
CA HIS A 448 12.28 -0.14 3.24
C HIS A 448 10.94 -0.79 2.84
N TRP A 449 9.95 0.05 2.58
CA TRP A 449 8.62 -0.38 2.11
C TRP A 449 8.68 -1.19 0.81
N ILE A 450 9.66 -0.89 -0.03
CA ILE A 450 10.07 -1.71 -1.16
C ILE A 450 11.40 -2.37 -0.78
N SER A 451 11.57 -3.65 -1.09
CA SER A 451 12.88 -4.27 -0.86
C SER A 451 13.91 -3.66 -1.83
N PRO A 452 15.12 -3.26 -1.37
CA PRO A 452 16.22 -2.81 -2.22
C PRO A 452 16.47 -3.76 -3.40
N LEU A 453 16.41 -5.07 -3.14
CA LEU A 453 16.58 -6.10 -4.17
C LEU A 453 15.53 -5.98 -5.26
N THR A 454 14.27 -5.71 -4.90
CA THR A 454 13.18 -5.53 -5.88
C THR A 454 13.43 -4.33 -6.77
N ALA A 455 13.85 -3.19 -6.19
CA ALA A 455 14.14 -1.97 -6.96
C ALA A 455 15.33 -2.17 -7.92
N ILE A 456 16.41 -2.78 -7.44
CA ILE A 456 17.60 -3.08 -8.25
C ILE A 456 17.25 -4.02 -9.42
N LEU A 457 16.53 -5.11 -9.13
CA LEU A 457 16.15 -6.08 -10.16
C LEU A 457 15.13 -5.48 -11.14
N ALA A 458 14.23 -4.63 -10.69
CA ALA A 458 13.30 -3.91 -11.57
C ALA A 458 14.07 -2.97 -12.53
N GLY A 459 15.08 -2.25 -12.05
CA GLY A 459 15.96 -1.41 -12.88
C GLY A 459 16.74 -2.23 -13.91
N ALA A 460 17.34 -3.35 -13.51
CA ALA A 460 18.03 -4.26 -14.42
C ALA A 460 17.06 -4.95 -15.42
N GLY A 461 15.82 -5.21 -14.99
CA GLY A 461 14.74 -5.68 -15.84
C GLY A 461 14.35 -4.65 -16.91
N LEU A 462 14.19 -3.38 -16.54
CA LEU A 462 13.96 -2.27 -17.48
C LEU A 462 15.09 -2.17 -18.51
N LEU A 463 16.35 -2.25 -18.07
CA LEU A 463 17.50 -2.27 -18.96
C LEU A 463 17.42 -3.45 -19.94
N THR A 464 17.05 -4.64 -19.46
CA THR A 464 16.89 -5.83 -20.31
C THR A 464 15.82 -5.60 -21.38
N VAL A 465 14.66 -5.07 -21.01
CA VAL A 465 13.56 -4.75 -21.95
C VAL A 465 13.99 -3.69 -22.96
N ALA A 466 14.76 -2.67 -22.54
CA ALA A 466 15.30 -1.64 -23.41
C ALA A 466 16.32 -2.20 -24.42
N LEU A 467 17.23 -3.07 -23.96
CA LEU A 467 18.21 -3.75 -24.82
C LEU A 467 17.52 -4.67 -25.84
N GLU A 468 16.38 -5.26 -25.47
CA GLU A 468 15.51 -6.04 -26.37
C GLU A 468 14.61 -5.17 -27.25
N ARG A 469 14.68 -3.84 -27.14
CA ARG A 469 13.88 -2.87 -27.92
C ARG A 469 12.37 -3.08 -27.79
N ARG A 470 11.90 -3.58 -26.64
CA ARG A 470 10.48 -3.79 -26.34
C ARG A 470 9.83 -2.48 -25.87
N TRP A 471 9.88 -1.46 -26.72
CA TRP A 471 9.47 -0.08 -26.39
C TRP A 471 8.01 0.03 -25.92
N GLY A 472 7.10 -0.77 -26.49
CA GLY A 472 5.71 -0.80 -26.03
C GLY A 472 5.54 -1.31 -24.59
N PHE A 473 6.39 -2.24 -24.15
CA PHE A 473 6.40 -2.70 -22.76
C PHE A 473 6.95 -1.63 -21.82
N LEU A 474 8.03 -0.93 -22.21
CA LEU A 474 8.56 0.20 -21.45
C LEU A 474 7.54 1.33 -21.33
N LEU A 475 6.88 1.69 -22.42
CA LEU A 475 5.84 2.72 -22.41
C LEU A 475 4.68 2.31 -21.49
N ALA A 476 4.22 1.05 -21.57
CA ALA A 476 3.20 0.55 -20.66
C ALA A 476 3.64 0.62 -19.19
N ALA A 477 4.89 0.26 -18.89
CA ALA A 477 5.44 0.31 -17.53
C ALA A 477 5.53 1.74 -17.00
N VAL A 478 6.04 2.69 -17.79
CA VAL A 478 6.15 4.11 -17.41
C VAL A 478 4.77 4.74 -17.22
N LEU A 479 3.83 4.50 -18.14
CA LEU A 479 2.46 4.99 -17.99
C LEU A 479 1.78 4.39 -16.77
N THR A 480 1.99 3.09 -16.52
CA THR A 480 1.44 2.41 -15.33
C THR A 480 2.02 3.02 -14.07
N TRP A 481 3.34 3.24 -14.01
CA TRP A 481 3.99 3.90 -12.87
C TRP A 481 3.41 5.29 -12.64
N ALA A 482 3.38 6.16 -13.66
CA ALA A 482 2.86 7.52 -13.53
C ALA A 482 1.39 7.54 -13.06
N LEU A 483 0.53 6.74 -13.69
CA LEU A 483 -0.91 6.75 -13.42
C LEU A 483 -1.31 6.04 -12.12
N ILE A 484 -0.40 5.29 -11.47
CA ILE A 484 -0.64 4.78 -10.13
C ILE A 484 -0.56 5.91 -9.08
N PHE A 485 0.38 6.84 -9.24
CA PHE A 485 0.65 7.86 -8.22
C PHE A 485 -0.03 9.19 -8.53
N VAL A 486 0.11 9.68 -9.77
CA VAL A 486 -0.25 11.06 -10.15
C VAL A 486 -1.75 11.34 -9.98
N PRO A 487 -2.68 10.50 -10.47
CA PRO A 487 -4.11 10.78 -10.32
C PRO A 487 -4.60 10.76 -8.87
N LEU A 488 -3.84 10.11 -7.97
CA LEU A 488 -4.15 10.05 -6.56
C LEU A 488 -3.50 11.18 -5.76
N GLY A 489 -2.56 11.94 -6.34
CA GLY A 489 -1.81 12.97 -5.62
C GLY A 489 -1.06 12.45 -4.39
N ARG A 490 -0.71 11.16 -4.38
CA ARG A 490 -0.09 10.46 -3.25
C ARG A 490 1.29 9.97 -3.63
N ASN A 491 2.21 9.92 -2.68
CA ASN A 491 3.58 9.41 -2.91
C ASN A 491 4.04 8.51 -1.77
N LEU A 492 4.85 7.50 -2.09
CA LEU A 492 5.35 6.53 -1.09
C LEU A 492 6.26 7.17 -0.03
N THR A 493 6.83 8.34 -0.31
CA THR A 493 7.87 8.96 0.52
C THR A 493 7.34 9.72 1.72
N HIS A 494 6.21 10.40 1.58
CA HIS A 494 5.58 11.15 2.67
C HIS A 494 4.48 10.32 3.34
N ASP A 495 3.74 9.54 2.56
CA ASP A 495 2.58 8.80 3.09
C ASP A 495 2.98 7.45 3.76
N GLY A 496 4.21 6.96 3.60
CA GLY A 496 4.68 5.70 4.19
C GLY A 496 3.80 4.48 3.85
N LEU A 497 3.53 3.59 4.84
CA LEU A 497 2.58 2.46 4.67
C LEU A 497 1.15 2.93 4.40
N THR A 498 0.79 4.08 4.98
CA THR A 498 -0.52 4.74 4.81
C THR A 498 -0.76 5.10 3.36
N GLY A 499 0.28 5.49 2.64
CA GLY A 499 0.30 5.69 1.19
C GLY A 499 0.40 4.40 0.39
N ALA A 500 1.29 3.50 0.83
CA ALA A 500 1.66 2.30 0.09
C ALA A 500 0.47 1.39 -0.27
N ARG A 501 -0.58 1.39 0.56
CA ARG A 501 -1.82 0.64 0.33
C ARG A 501 -2.64 1.15 -0.86
N TYR A 502 -2.52 2.42 -1.22
CA TYR A 502 -3.22 3.00 -2.36
C TYR A 502 -2.63 2.52 -3.69
N PHE A 503 -1.37 2.05 -3.71
CA PHE A 503 -0.65 1.72 -4.94
C PHE A 503 -0.68 0.22 -5.24
N VAL A 504 -1.89 -0.35 -5.27
CA VAL A 504 -2.13 -1.79 -5.36
C VAL A 504 -1.45 -2.48 -6.56
N LEU A 505 -1.21 -1.75 -7.66
CA LEU A 505 -0.53 -2.27 -8.84
C LEU A 505 0.98 -1.91 -8.93
N ALA A 506 1.53 -1.10 -8.01
CA ALA A 506 2.94 -0.71 -8.05
C ALA A 506 3.88 -1.88 -7.78
N LEU A 507 3.64 -2.66 -6.71
CA LEU A 507 4.45 -3.84 -6.40
C LEU A 507 4.36 -4.93 -7.49
N PRO A 508 3.16 -5.29 -8.00
CA PRO A 508 3.04 -6.15 -9.17
C PRO A 508 3.84 -5.67 -10.38
N LEU A 509 3.82 -4.36 -10.68
CA LEU A 509 4.60 -3.79 -11.77
C LEU A 509 6.11 -3.96 -11.55
N LEU A 510 6.63 -3.60 -10.38
CA LEU A 510 8.06 -3.74 -10.06
C LEU A 510 8.52 -5.20 -10.14
N ALA A 511 7.70 -6.12 -9.61
CA ALA A 511 7.97 -7.55 -9.69
C ALA A 511 7.91 -8.08 -11.13
N LEU A 512 6.98 -7.58 -11.96
CA LEU A 512 6.91 -7.89 -13.40
C LEU A 512 8.16 -7.41 -14.15
N LEU A 513 8.66 -6.21 -13.84
CA LEU A 513 9.91 -5.66 -14.39
C LEU A 513 11.11 -6.52 -13.98
N ALA A 514 11.25 -6.80 -12.68
CA ALA A 514 12.31 -7.66 -12.16
C ALA A 514 12.27 -9.08 -12.77
N GLY A 515 11.07 -9.61 -13.01
CA GLY A 515 10.85 -10.90 -13.65
C GLY A 515 11.49 -11.01 -15.04
N GLN A 516 11.67 -9.91 -15.78
CA GLN A 516 12.29 -9.94 -17.12
C GLN A 516 13.74 -10.49 -17.10
N LEU A 517 14.43 -10.39 -15.96
CA LEU A 517 15.74 -11.02 -15.77
C LEU A 517 15.68 -12.55 -15.82
N GLY A 518 14.55 -13.16 -15.47
CA GLY A 518 14.38 -14.61 -15.57
C GLY A 518 14.56 -15.13 -16.99
N ASP A 519 14.10 -14.39 -18.00
CA ASP A 519 14.26 -14.76 -19.41
C ASP A 519 15.72 -14.64 -19.87
N LEU A 520 16.41 -13.60 -19.39
CA LEU A 520 17.85 -13.46 -19.59
C LEU A 520 18.62 -14.63 -18.95
N LEU A 521 18.31 -14.99 -17.70
CA LEU A 521 18.97 -16.10 -17.00
C LEU A 521 18.73 -17.44 -17.70
N VAL A 522 17.51 -17.69 -18.20
CA VAL A 522 17.21 -18.90 -18.99
C VAL A 522 18.10 -18.96 -20.24
N ARG A 523 18.20 -17.87 -21.01
CA ARG A 523 19.03 -17.81 -22.24
C ARG A 523 20.52 -17.94 -21.96
N VAL A 524 21.03 -17.33 -20.89
CA VAL A 524 22.43 -17.44 -20.48
C VAL A 524 22.73 -18.87 -20.02
N SER A 525 21.85 -19.45 -19.20
CA SER A 525 22.03 -20.81 -18.68
C SER A 525 21.97 -21.88 -19.77
N ALA A 526 21.23 -21.65 -20.86
CA ALA A 526 21.19 -22.56 -22.00
C ALA A 526 22.56 -22.73 -22.68
N ARG A 527 23.49 -21.80 -22.44
CA ARG A 527 24.88 -21.85 -22.94
C ARG A 527 25.83 -22.60 -22.00
N LEU A 528 25.42 -22.85 -20.76
CA LEU A 528 26.17 -23.65 -19.79
C LEU A 528 25.79 -25.11 -20.04
N GLY A 529 26.65 -25.86 -20.73
CA GLY A 529 26.40 -27.21 -21.28
C GLY A 529 25.73 -28.22 -20.33
N ASP A 530 26.52 -29.09 -19.68
CA ASP A 530 26.07 -30.28 -18.93
C ASP A 530 24.83 -30.03 -18.05
N GLY A 531 23.77 -30.82 -18.29
CA GLY A 531 22.47 -30.69 -17.64
C GLY A 531 22.50 -30.87 -16.13
N ARG A 532 23.44 -31.66 -15.58
CA ARG A 532 23.55 -31.84 -14.12
C ARG A 532 24.13 -30.61 -13.44
N ARG A 533 25.23 -30.07 -13.98
CA ARG A 533 25.84 -28.81 -13.50
C ARG A 533 24.87 -27.64 -13.63
N ARG A 534 24.14 -27.56 -14.74
CA ARG A 534 23.10 -26.54 -14.95
C ARG A 534 22.02 -26.62 -13.87
N THR A 535 21.56 -27.83 -13.54
CA THR A 535 20.51 -28.02 -12.51
C THR A 535 21.01 -27.62 -11.13
N LEU A 536 22.21 -28.05 -10.73
CA LEU A 536 22.81 -27.66 -9.45
C LEU A 536 23.00 -26.13 -9.35
N ALA A 537 23.49 -25.50 -10.42
CA ALA A 537 23.63 -24.04 -10.48
C ALA A 537 22.28 -23.34 -10.36
N TRP A 538 21.21 -23.85 -10.99
CA TRP A 538 19.86 -23.30 -10.85
C TRP A 538 19.33 -23.41 -9.43
N VAL A 539 19.49 -24.56 -8.78
CA VAL A 539 19.06 -24.77 -7.40
C VAL A 539 19.83 -23.84 -6.45
N ALA A 540 21.16 -23.77 -6.59
CA ALA A 540 21.99 -22.87 -5.79
C ALA A 540 21.62 -21.41 -5.99
N SER A 541 21.47 -20.95 -7.24
CA SER A 541 21.07 -19.58 -7.56
C SER A 541 19.66 -19.25 -7.04
N ALA A 542 18.71 -20.19 -7.13
CA ALA A 542 17.37 -20.00 -6.58
C ALA A 542 17.39 -19.88 -5.05
N PHE A 543 18.20 -20.70 -4.37
CA PHE A 543 18.39 -20.61 -2.92
C PHE A 543 19.04 -19.30 -2.50
N VAL A 544 20.12 -18.89 -3.17
CA VAL A 544 20.80 -17.60 -2.91
C VAL A 544 19.84 -16.43 -3.16
N PHE A 545 19.10 -16.46 -4.27
CA PHE A 545 18.10 -15.43 -4.57
C PHE A 545 17.01 -15.35 -3.49
N LEU A 546 16.47 -16.49 -3.05
CA LEU A 546 15.48 -16.54 -1.98
C LEU A 546 16.05 -15.97 -0.68
N LEU A 547 17.26 -16.37 -0.29
CA LEU A 547 17.93 -15.87 0.91
C LEU A 547 18.13 -14.35 0.85
N LEU A 548 18.65 -13.83 -0.27
CA LEU A 548 18.83 -12.40 -0.47
C LEU A 548 17.50 -11.65 -0.43
N ALA A 549 16.44 -12.22 -1.01
CA ALA A 549 15.12 -11.60 -1.00
C ALA A 549 14.52 -11.54 0.42
N VAL A 550 14.70 -12.58 1.23
CA VAL A 550 14.29 -12.58 2.64
C VAL A 550 15.08 -11.56 3.45
N VAL A 551 16.41 -11.54 3.32
CA VAL A 551 17.28 -10.60 4.04
C VAL A 551 16.95 -9.16 3.66
N ALA A 552 16.77 -8.89 2.36
CA ALA A 552 16.43 -7.55 1.87
C ALA A 552 14.98 -7.12 2.17
N ALA A 553 14.11 -8.02 2.61
CA ALA A 553 12.73 -7.72 3.00
C ALA A 553 12.56 -7.58 4.52
N GLN A 554 13.45 -8.18 5.32
CA GLN A 554 13.36 -8.22 6.78
C GLN A 554 13.17 -6.86 7.46
N PRO A 555 13.89 -5.78 7.07
CA PRO A 555 13.71 -4.49 7.71
C PRO A 555 12.26 -4.01 7.70
N GLY A 556 11.58 -4.10 6.55
CA GLY A 556 10.19 -3.69 6.43
C GLY A 556 9.19 -4.65 7.07
N TRP A 557 9.56 -5.93 7.24
CA TRP A 557 8.74 -6.88 8.02
C TRP A 557 8.79 -6.60 9.52
N ARG A 558 9.99 -6.26 10.02
CA ARG A 558 10.29 -6.06 11.44
C ARG A 558 9.98 -4.66 11.95
N HIS A 559 9.92 -3.68 11.07
CA HIS A 559 9.51 -2.33 11.45
C HIS A 559 8.19 -2.41 12.21
N SER A 560 8.04 -1.67 13.29
CA SER A 560 6.77 -1.52 14.00
C SER A 560 6.34 -0.09 13.74
N TYR A 561 5.12 0.12 13.24
CA TYR A 561 4.58 1.47 13.04
C TYR A 561 3.58 1.79 14.14
N THR A 562 3.30 3.07 14.35
CA THR A 562 2.55 3.66 15.47
C THR A 562 1.30 2.86 15.84
N PHE A 563 0.42 2.55 14.88
CA PHE A 563 -0.82 1.80 15.15
C PHE A 563 -0.62 0.36 15.64
N GLN A 564 0.50 -0.29 15.31
CA GLN A 564 0.82 -1.61 15.87
C GLN A 564 1.26 -1.50 17.33
N ALA A 565 1.98 -0.43 17.66
CA ALA A 565 2.37 -0.13 19.03
C ALA A 565 1.14 0.25 19.87
N GLU A 566 0.25 1.08 19.33
CA GLU A 566 -1.04 1.43 19.95
C GLU A 566 -1.93 0.21 20.15
N TYR A 567 -2.08 -0.65 19.14
CA TYR A 567 -2.84 -1.89 19.26
C TYR A 567 -2.25 -2.83 20.33
N ARG A 568 -0.93 -3.03 20.32
CA ARG A 568 -0.24 -3.87 21.29
C ARG A 568 -0.40 -3.30 22.70
N PHE A 569 -0.18 -2.00 22.87
CA PHE A 569 -0.37 -1.31 24.13
C PHE A 569 -1.81 -1.47 24.64
N LEU A 570 -2.81 -1.23 23.80
CA LEU A 570 -4.22 -1.39 24.17
C LEU A 570 -4.56 -2.84 24.54
N ALA A 571 -4.07 -3.83 23.77
CA ALA A 571 -4.26 -5.24 24.08
C ALA A 571 -3.59 -5.64 25.39
N GLU A 572 -2.35 -5.19 25.64
CA GLU A 572 -1.62 -5.42 26.89
C GLU A 572 -2.35 -4.79 28.09
N GLN A 573 -2.83 -3.55 27.97
CA GLN A 573 -3.57 -2.85 29.02
C GLN A 573 -4.91 -3.53 29.35
N LEU A 574 -5.64 -4.03 28.34
CA LEU A 574 -6.90 -4.75 28.54
C LEU A 574 -6.72 -6.16 29.14
N GLN A 575 -5.56 -6.78 28.95
CA GLN A 575 -5.22 -8.07 29.58
C GLN A 575 -4.83 -7.91 31.05
N GLU A 576 -4.08 -6.86 31.39
CA GLU A 576 -3.56 -6.62 32.75
C GLU A 576 -4.61 -6.02 33.70
N HIS A 577 -5.60 -5.33 33.14
CA HIS A 577 -6.69 -4.72 33.90
C HIS A 577 -8.03 -5.17 33.29
N PRO A 578 -8.79 -6.11 33.90
CA PRO A 578 -10.16 -6.35 33.49
C PRO A 578 -10.92 -5.05 33.70
N VAL A 579 -11.21 -4.40 32.58
CA VAL A 579 -11.75 -3.05 32.55
C VAL A 579 -13.26 -3.12 32.77
N ASP A 580 -13.67 -3.30 34.03
CA ASP A 580 -15.09 -3.23 34.40
C ASP A 580 -15.58 -1.76 34.40
N ASP A 581 -14.68 -0.77 34.37
CA ASP A 581 -15.01 0.66 34.50
C ASP A 581 -14.11 1.67 33.74
N CYS A 582 -13.22 1.28 32.80
CA CYS A 582 -12.61 2.34 31.95
C CYS A 582 -13.64 2.83 30.94
N THR A 583 -13.98 4.09 31.12
CA THR A 583 -14.59 4.92 30.11
C THR A 583 -13.65 5.07 28.93
N LEU A 584 -13.88 4.32 27.86
CA LEU A 584 -13.27 4.59 26.56
C LEU A 584 -13.93 5.83 25.97
N TRP A 585 -13.13 6.86 25.79
CA TRP A 585 -13.54 8.19 25.37
C TRP A 585 -13.97 8.11 23.92
N PHE A 586 -15.15 8.63 23.57
CA PHE A 586 -15.51 8.85 22.16
C PHE A 586 -14.85 10.14 21.70
N VAL A 587 -13.74 10.02 20.96
CA VAL A 587 -13.25 11.15 20.18
C VAL A 587 -14.09 11.19 18.91
N ARG A 588 -14.98 12.19 18.80
CA ARG A 588 -15.63 12.51 17.52
C ARG A 588 -14.53 12.65 16.46
N PRO A 589 -14.70 12.12 15.24
CA PRO A 589 -13.79 12.40 14.13
C PRO A 589 -13.60 13.91 14.04
N ARG A 590 -12.38 14.38 14.35
CA ARG A 590 -12.07 15.82 14.32
C ARG A 590 -11.87 16.23 12.86
N GLN A 591 -13.00 16.55 12.21
CA GLN A 591 -13.15 17.55 11.14
C GLN A 591 -12.92 17.17 9.67
N ASN A 592 -13.70 17.89 8.86
CA ASN A 592 -13.54 18.14 7.43
C ASN A 592 -12.22 18.89 7.16
N THR A 593 -11.38 18.43 6.22
CA THR A 593 -10.35 19.20 5.46
C THR A 593 -8.85 19.22 5.85
N GLY A 594 -8.24 18.11 6.30
CA GLY A 594 -6.88 17.80 5.78
C GLY A 594 -5.77 17.30 6.72
N GLU A 595 -5.89 16.03 7.15
CA GLU A 595 -4.82 15.09 7.55
C GLU A 595 -4.02 15.36 8.85
N PRO A 596 -3.43 14.35 9.52
CA PRO A 596 -3.70 12.90 9.58
C PRO A 596 -4.43 12.47 10.88
N ASP A 597 -5.30 11.47 10.75
CA ASP A 597 -6.17 10.92 11.82
C ASP A 597 -5.36 10.02 12.78
N LEU A 598 -5.42 10.31 14.08
CA LEU A 598 -4.89 9.53 15.19
C LEU A 598 -6.04 9.28 16.17
N ASP A 599 -6.91 8.29 15.90
CA ASP A 599 -8.09 8.02 16.73
C ASP A 599 -8.05 6.59 17.30
N CYS A 600 -7.45 6.46 18.48
CA CYS A 600 -7.50 5.29 19.35
C CYS A 600 -8.74 5.31 20.24
N CYS A 601 -9.89 4.81 19.78
CA CYS A 601 -11.06 4.59 20.65
C CYS A 601 -11.86 3.37 20.17
N LEU A 602 -11.54 2.17 20.68
CA LEU A 602 -12.41 1.00 20.50
C LEU A 602 -13.46 1.00 21.61
N ALA A 603 -14.74 0.95 21.25
CA ALA A 603 -15.79 0.46 22.16
C ALA A 603 -15.60 -1.06 22.25
N PRO A 604 -15.03 -1.61 23.33
CA PRO A 604 -14.56 -3.00 23.36
C PRO A 604 -15.73 -3.99 23.34
N ASP A 605 -16.90 -3.56 23.80
CA ASP A 605 -18.19 -4.27 23.73
C ASP A 605 -18.79 -4.33 22.31
N ARG A 606 -18.41 -3.41 21.43
CA ARG A 606 -18.89 -3.32 20.03
C ARG A 606 -17.83 -3.62 18.99
N SER A 607 -16.58 -3.78 19.42
CA SER A 607 -15.48 -4.14 18.54
C SER A 607 -15.68 -5.57 18.03
N PRO A 608 -15.75 -5.79 16.70
CA PRO A 608 -15.75 -7.15 16.13
C PRO A 608 -14.47 -7.93 16.44
N LEU A 609 -13.45 -7.22 16.90
CA LEU A 609 -12.20 -7.77 17.35
C LEU A 609 -12.16 -7.65 18.87
N THR A 610 -12.58 -8.69 19.58
CA THR A 610 -12.13 -8.88 20.98
C THR A 610 -10.62 -8.81 20.96
N LEU A 611 -10.08 -7.74 21.54
CA LEU A 611 -8.65 -7.54 21.74
C LEU A 611 -8.24 -8.59 22.78
N LEU A 612 -7.86 -9.75 22.28
CA LEU A 612 -7.42 -10.89 23.08
C LEU A 612 -6.01 -10.68 23.59
#